data_AF-A0A968JUF8-F1
#
_entry.id   AF-A0A968JUF8-F1
#
_cell.length_a   1.000
_cell.length_b   1.000
_cell.length_c   1.000
_cell.angle_alpha   90.00
_cell.angle_beta   90.00
_cell.angle_gamma   90.00
#
_symmetry.space_group_name_H-M   'P 1'
#
loop_
_entity.id
_entity.type
_entity.pdbx_description
1 polymer ?
#
loop_
_entity_poly.entity_id
_entity_poly.type
_entity_poly.pdbx_seq_one_letter_code
_entity_poly.pdbx_strand_id
1 'polypeptide(L)'
;MDEAYGERVNFKRTKYTSIVINVLDEDPVMAANIANEIARQVDSCLCAAQKIRAEQAYTLVENEINALQNQIHIWEDSMLIINQLGVIDNVAQAEALTKGYARAVLENNTRAIQILENKLRLIEKYGMAYISMRDLLLQARIQMVNLKLRFSEAKIELNASSGLTHKYIIDEATPADKKAYPKNRLLYSNLRLEHLS
;
A
#
# COMPACT_ATOMS: atom_id res chain seq x y z
N MET A 1 34.17 3.52 15.47
CA MET A 1 34.56 3.15 14.09
C MET A 1 35.87 3.87 13.84
N ASP A 2 36.96 3.12 13.79
CA ASP A 2 38.33 3.64 13.92
C ASP A 2 38.69 4.63 12.80
N GLU A 3 39.35 5.74 13.17
CA GLU A 3 39.78 6.83 12.29
C GLU A 3 40.58 6.35 11.06
N ALA A 4 41.24 5.19 11.14
CA ALA A 4 42.00 4.57 10.04
C ALA A 4 41.13 4.06 8.86
N TYR A 5 39.86 3.72 9.10
CA TYR A 5 38.92 3.30 8.05
C TYR A 5 38.32 4.50 7.30
N GLY A 6 38.18 5.64 7.99
CA GLY A 6 37.57 6.86 7.43
C GLY A 6 38.42 7.55 6.36
N GLU A 7 39.74 7.36 6.37
CA GLU A 7 40.64 8.01 5.39
C GLU A 7 40.83 7.21 4.08
N ARG A 8 40.48 5.91 4.06
CA ARG A 8 40.77 5.00 2.93
C ARG A 8 39.59 4.69 2.03
N VAL A 9 38.36 5.01 2.45
CA VAL A 9 37.13 4.77 1.67
C VAL A 9 36.36 6.08 1.56
N ASN A 10 36.09 6.52 0.33
CA ASN A 10 35.36 7.76 0.06
C ASN A 10 34.17 7.50 -0.86
N PHE A 11 32.99 7.99 -0.44
CA PHE A 11 31.74 7.89 -1.19
C PHE A 11 31.41 9.23 -1.85
N LYS A 12 31.24 9.25 -3.18
CA LYS A 12 30.87 10.46 -3.92
C LYS A 12 29.61 10.23 -4.73
N ARG A 13 28.59 11.07 -4.50
CA ARG A 13 27.39 11.11 -5.35
C ARG A 13 27.71 11.81 -6.68
N THR A 14 27.32 11.19 -7.78
CA THR A 14 27.44 11.77 -9.13
C THR A 14 26.21 12.62 -9.48
N LYS A 15 26.29 13.38 -10.58
CA LYS A 15 25.16 14.17 -11.10
C LYS A 15 23.95 13.32 -11.53
N TYR A 16 24.14 12.01 -11.74
CA TYR A 16 23.12 11.09 -12.23
C TYR A 16 22.57 10.18 -11.12
N THR A 17 22.61 10.63 -9.86
CA THR A 17 22.17 9.84 -8.69
C THR A 17 23.00 8.57 -8.42
N SER A 18 23.97 8.23 -9.27
CA SER A 18 24.90 7.13 -9.01
C SER A 18 25.86 7.44 -7.85
N ILE A 19 26.31 6.42 -7.13
CA ILE A 19 27.36 6.52 -6.11
C ILE A 19 28.66 5.94 -6.67
N VAL A 20 29.76 6.66 -6.47
CA VAL A 20 31.13 6.19 -6.75
C VAL A 20 31.81 5.89 -5.42
N ILE A 21 32.35 4.68 -5.31
CA ILE A 21 33.10 4.21 -4.14
C ILE A 21 34.58 4.21 -4.52
N ASN A 22 35.37 5.06 -3.86
CA ASN A 22 36.81 5.09 -4.03
C ASN A 22 37.45 4.41 -2.82
N VAL A 23 38.30 3.41 -3.08
CA VAL A 23 39.07 2.72 -2.05
C VAL A 23 40.56 2.89 -2.34
N LEU A 24 41.30 3.15 -1.27
CA LEU A 24 42.72 3.47 -1.30
C LEU A 24 43.52 2.40 -0.52
N ASP A 25 44.21 1.49 -1.24
CA ASP A 25 44.98 0.36 -0.66
C ASP A 25 46.31 0.08 -1.38
N GLU A 26 47.27 -0.56 -0.69
CA GLU A 26 48.66 -0.78 -1.13
C GLU A 26 48.74 -1.67 -2.33
N ASP A 27 47.88 -2.67 -2.33
CA ASP A 27 47.68 -3.56 -3.44
C ASP A 27 46.47 -3.08 -4.27
N PRO A 28 46.63 -2.80 -5.58
CA PRO A 28 45.53 -2.53 -6.51
C PRO A 28 44.39 -3.53 -6.41
N VAL A 29 44.75 -4.80 -6.28
CA VAL A 29 43.81 -5.92 -6.29
C VAL A 29 43.00 -5.89 -5.00
N MET A 30 43.65 -5.59 -3.87
CA MET A 30 42.97 -5.42 -2.59
C MET A 30 42.01 -4.23 -2.60
N ALA A 31 42.40 -3.08 -3.17
CA ALA A 31 41.51 -1.93 -3.33
C ALA A 31 40.25 -2.28 -4.15
N ALA A 32 40.41 -3.00 -5.26
CA ALA A 32 39.31 -3.52 -6.09
C ALA A 32 38.38 -4.47 -5.33
N ASN A 33 38.95 -5.44 -4.63
CA ASN A 33 38.16 -6.40 -3.86
C ASN A 33 37.37 -5.70 -2.75
N ILE A 34 37.98 -4.75 -2.04
CA ILE A 34 37.29 -3.99 -0.98
C ILE A 34 36.17 -3.12 -1.57
N ALA A 35 36.39 -2.43 -2.68
CA ALA A 35 35.35 -1.61 -3.32
C ALA A 35 34.15 -2.44 -3.78
N ASN A 36 34.41 -3.59 -4.42
CA ASN A 36 33.39 -4.53 -4.85
C ASN A 36 32.64 -5.16 -3.66
N GLU A 37 33.35 -5.47 -2.58
CA GLU A 37 32.79 -6.03 -1.35
C GLU A 37 31.88 -5.04 -0.63
N ILE A 38 32.31 -3.78 -0.46
CA ILE A 38 31.50 -2.71 0.13
C ILE A 38 30.20 -2.56 -0.67
N ALA A 39 30.29 -2.53 -1.99
CA ALA A 39 29.11 -2.45 -2.85
C ALA A 39 28.18 -3.66 -2.72
N ARG A 40 28.73 -4.86 -2.54
CA ARG A 40 27.93 -6.08 -2.30
C ARG A 40 27.20 -6.00 -0.96
N GLN A 41 27.86 -5.52 0.09
CA GLN A 41 27.26 -5.36 1.41
C GLN A 41 26.18 -4.27 1.42
N VAL A 42 26.41 -3.15 0.74
CA VAL A 42 25.41 -2.08 0.60
C VAL A 42 24.18 -2.58 -0.15
N ASP A 43 24.34 -3.28 -1.27
CA ASP A 43 23.22 -3.88 -2.01
C ASP A 43 22.44 -4.88 -1.15
N SER A 44 23.15 -5.77 -0.44
CA SER A 44 22.51 -6.72 0.48
C SER A 44 21.72 -6.01 1.59
N CYS A 45 22.27 -4.94 2.17
CA CYS A 45 21.60 -4.13 3.19
C CYS A 45 20.35 -3.42 2.63
N LEU A 46 20.44 -2.85 1.43
CA LEU A 46 19.30 -2.20 0.76
C LEU A 46 18.19 -3.20 0.43
N CYS A 47 18.53 -4.35 -0.15
CA CYS A 47 17.59 -5.44 -0.40
C CYS A 47 16.89 -5.88 0.90
N ALA A 48 17.64 -6.05 1.99
CA ALA A 48 17.07 -6.41 3.29
C ALA A 48 16.13 -5.33 3.84
N ALA A 49 16.53 -4.05 3.77
CA ALA A 49 15.71 -2.92 4.22
C ALA A 49 14.41 -2.81 3.40
N GLN A 50 14.49 -2.99 2.09
CA GLN A 50 13.33 -2.95 1.21
C GLN A 50 12.37 -4.11 1.44
N LYS A 51 12.90 -5.33 1.67
CA LYS A 51 12.09 -6.48 2.05
C LYS A 51 11.31 -6.22 3.34
N ILE A 52 11.97 -5.71 4.38
CA ILE A 52 11.31 -5.35 5.65
C ILE A 52 10.19 -4.34 5.40
N ARG A 53 10.44 -3.32 4.57
CA ARG A 53 9.45 -2.30 4.22
C ARG A 53 8.26 -2.90 3.47
N ALA A 54 8.51 -3.77 2.49
CA ALA A 54 7.48 -4.43 1.71
C ALA A 54 6.62 -5.36 2.58
N GLU A 55 7.24 -6.10 3.52
CA GLU A 55 6.52 -6.93 4.50
C GLU A 55 5.61 -6.09 5.41
N GLN A 56 6.12 -4.95 5.90
CA GLN A 56 5.32 -4.01 6.70
C GLN A 56 4.15 -3.43 5.91
N ALA A 57 4.38 -3.01 4.67
CA ALA A 57 3.34 -2.47 3.80
C ALA A 57 2.26 -3.52 3.50
N TYR A 58 2.67 -4.74 3.16
CA TYR A 58 1.77 -5.87 2.92
C TYR A 58 0.89 -6.15 4.14
N THR A 59 1.50 -6.28 5.32
CA THR A 59 0.80 -6.56 6.59
C THR A 59 -0.18 -5.43 6.95
N LEU A 60 0.21 -4.17 6.74
CA LEU A 60 -0.66 -3.02 6.98
C LEU A 60 -1.93 -3.07 6.12
N VAL A 61 -1.78 -3.34 4.81
CA VAL A 61 -2.92 -3.41 3.90
C VAL A 61 -3.80 -4.63 4.20
N GLU A 62 -3.20 -5.76 4.57
CA GLU A 62 -3.93 -6.96 5.00
C GLU A 62 -4.78 -6.73 6.26
N ASN A 63 -4.27 -5.95 7.21
CA ASN A 63 -5.04 -5.57 8.40
C ASN A 63 -6.20 -4.63 8.05
N GLU A 64 -5.99 -3.67 7.15
CA GLU A 64 -7.01 -2.70 6.73
C GLU A 64 -8.17 -3.36 5.96
N ILE A 65 -7.84 -4.13 4.91
CA ILE A 65 -8.30 -5.52 4.77
C ILE A 65 -9.47 -6.01 5.65
N ASN A 66 -9.03 -6.75 6.66
CA ASN A 66 -9.85 -7.45 7.63
C ASN A 66 -10.70 -6.48 8.46
N ALA A 67 -10.17 -5.30 8.80
CA ALA A 67 -10.90 -4.28 9.53
C ALA A 67 -12.14 -3.80 8.74
N LEU A 68 -11.98 -3.50 7.45
CA LEU A 68 -13.07 -3.08 6.59
C LEU A 68 -14.07 -4.23 6.33
N GLN A 69 -13.61 -5.46 6.19
CA GLN A 69 -14.50 -6.63 6.08
C GLN A 69 -15.39 -6.78 7.32
N ASN A 70 -14.81 -6.64 8.51
CA ASN A 70 -15.57 -6.69 9.76
C ASN A 70 -16.60 -5.55 9.86
N GLN A 71 -16.22 -4.34 9.45
CA GLN A 71 -17.16 -3.21 9.41
C GLN A 71 -18.32 -3.45 8.43
N ILE A 72 -18.04 -3.96 7.24
CA ILE A 72 -19.07 -4.34 6.27
C ILE A 72 -20.02 -5.36 6.88
N HIS A 73 -19.50 -6.40 7.55
CA HIS A 73 -20.34 -7.41 8.17
C HIS A 73 -21.28 -6.84 9.24
N ILE A 74 -20.77 -5.97 10.12
CA ILE A 74 -21.58 -5.26 11.14
C ILE A 74 -22.69 -4.44 10.49
N TRP A 75 -22.40 -3.73 9.40
CA TRP A 75 -23.39 -2.94 8.69
C TRP A 75 -24.40 -3.80 7.94
N GLU A 76 -23.99 -4.92 7.34
CA GLU A 76 -24.88 -5.88 6.69
C GLU A 76 -25.85 -6.51 7.70
N ASP A 77 -25.37 -6.90 8.88
CA ASP A 77 -26.20 -7.43 9.97
C ASP A 77 -27.20 -6.38 10.47
N SER A 78 -26.73 -5.15 10.68
CA SER A 78 -27.60 -4.03 11.06
C SER A 78 -28.67 -3.78 9.98
N MET A 79 -28.29 -3.88 8.70
CA MET A 79 -29.19 -3.67 7.57
C MET A 79 -30.23 -4.77 7.49
N LEU A 80 -29.83 -6.01 7.79
CA LEU A 80 -30.73 -7.15 7.88
C LEU A 80 -31.81 -6.92 8.95
N ILE A 81 -31.46 -6.35 10.11
CA ILE A 81 -32.44 -6.00 11.15
C ILE A 81 -33.48 -5.00 10.62
N ILE A 82 -33.05 -3.95 9.91
CA ILE A 82 -33.96 -2.97 9.31
C ILE A 82 -34.87 -3.62 8.25
N ASN A 83 -34.31 -4.50 7.42
CA ASN A 83 -35.06 -5.26 6.42
C ASN A 83 -36.11 -6.16 7.07
N GLN A 84 -35.79 -6.82 8.18
CA GLN A 84 -36.72 -7.65 8.97
C GLN A 84 -37.86 -6.83 9.57
N LEU A 85 -37.64 -5.54 9.85
CA LEU A 85 -38.68 -4.59 10.28
C LEU A 85 -39.58 -4.12 9.12
N GLY A 86 -39.31 -4.56 7.88
CA GLY A 86 -40.14 -4.34 6.70
C GLY A 86 -39.70 -3.20 5.78
N VAL A 87 -38.58 -2.54 6.08
CA VAL A 87 -38.02 -1.46 5.25
C VAL A 87 -36.90 -2.05 4.38
N ILE A 88 -37.18 -2.23 3.08
CA ILE A 88 -36.28 -2.95 2.14
C ILE A 88 -35.91 -2.07 0.95
N ASP A 89 -36.84 -1.31 0.40
CA ASP A 89 -36.55 -0.32 -0.62
C ASP A 89 -37.28 0.95 -0.22
N ASN A 90 -36.62 1.76 0.60
CA ASN A 90 -37.25 2.89 1.25
C ASN A 90 -37.98 3.82 0.28
N VAL A 91 -37.35 4.15 -0.85
CA VAL A 91 -37.88 5.12 -1.81
C VAL A 91 -39.06 4.53 -2.58
N ALA A 92 -38.88 3.33 -3.17
CA ALA A 92 -39.95 2.69 -3.94
C ALA A 92 -41.15 2.31 -3.05
N GLN A 93 -40.88 1.83 -1.82
CA GLN A 93 -41.93 1.50 -0.85
C GLN A 93 -42.67 2.77 -0.40
N ALA A 94 -41.97 3.86 -0.10
CA ALA A 94 -42.61 5.12 0.29
C ALA A 94 -43.55 5.64 -0.80
N GLU A 95 -43.11 5.63 -2.07
CA GLU A 95 -43.92 6.07 -3.20
C GLU A 95 -45.17 5.19 -3.37
N ALA A 96 -44.99 3.87 -3.40
CA ALA A 96 -46.09 2.93 -3.59
C ALA A 96 -47.10 2.98 -2.44
N LEU A 97 -46.64 3.06 -1.19
CA LEU A 97 -47.51 3.16 -0.02
C LEU A 97 -48.24 4.50 0.04
N THR A 98 -47.59 5.61 -0.31
CA THR A 98 -48.23 6.94 -0.35
C THR A 98 -49.34 6.98 -1.40
N LYS A 99 -49.08 6.45 -2.60
CA LYS A 99 -50.10 6.33 -3.66
C LYS A 99 -51.28 5.44 -3.23
N GLY A 100 -50.97 4.30 -2.62
CA GLY A 100 -51.98 3.39 -2.06
C GLY A 100 -52.82 4.06 -0.98
N TYR A 101 -52.18 4.84 -0.11
CA TYR A 101 -52.84 5.56 0.99
C TYR A 101 -53.81 6.60 0.44
N ALA A 102 -53.36 7.43 -0.51
CA ALA A 102 -54.22 8.42 -1.17
C ALA A 102 -55.44 7.76 -1.83
N ARG A 103 -55.26 6.61 -2.49
CA ARG A 103 -56.36 5.85 -3.07
C ARG A 103 -57.34 5.33 -2.02
N ALA A 104 -56.84 4.75 -0.93
CA ALA A 104 -57.67 4.23 0.15
C ALA A 104 -58.50 5.34 0.83
N VAL A 105 -57.95 6.55 0.93
CA VAL A 105 -58.67 7.74 1.39
C VAL A 105 -59.81 8.10 0.45
N LEU A 106 -59.57 8.14 -0.87
CA LEU A 106 -60.61 8.42 -1.87
C LEU A 106 -61.73 7.37 -1.86
N GLU A 107 -61.38 6.11 -1.61
CA GLU A 107 -62.31 4.98 -1.56
C GLU A 107 -63.01 4.81 -0.20
N ASN A 108 -62.72 5.67 0.80
CA ASN A 108 -63.19 5.56 2.19
C ASN A 108 -62.92 4.18 2.84
N ASN A 109 -61.85 3.50 2.43
CA ASN A 109 -61.48 2.19 2.95
C ASN A 109 -60.63 2.32 4.22
N THR A 110 -61.31 2.52 5.35
CA THR A 110 -60.69 2.76 6.67
C THR A 110 -59.70 1.66 7.09
N ARG A 111 -59.98 0.39 6.78
CA ARG A 111 -59.06 -0.72 7.05
C ARG A 111 -57.75 -0.59 6.26
N ALA A 112 -57.84 -0.27 4.97
CA ALA A 112 -56.66 -0.09 4.14
C ALA A 112 -55.84 1.13 4.56
N ILE A 113 -56.51 2.25 4.89
CA ILE A 113 -55.87 3.47 5.42
C ILE A 113 -55.00 3.13 6.64
N GLN A 114 -55.55 2.40 7.62
CA GLN A 114 -54.82 2.10 8.85
C GLN A 114 -53.64 1.14 8.64
N ILE A 115 -53.76 0.16 7.75
CA ILE A 115 -52.66 -0.75 7.39
C ILE A 115 -51.53 0.03 6.70
N LEU A 116 -51.87 0.90 5.75
CA LEU A 116 -50.90 1.66 4.97
C LEU A 116 -50.20 2.73 5.82
N GLU A 117 -50.94 3.40 6.70
CA GLU A 117 -50.38 4.38 7.65
C GLU A 117 -49.36 3.72 8.59
N ASN A 118 -49.66 2.53 9.12
CA ASN A 118 -48.72 1.79 9.96
C ASN A 118 -47.41 1.43 9.21
N LYS A 119 -47.51 1.07 7.93
CA LYS A 119 -46.33 0.80 7.09
C LYS A 119 -45.54 2.07 6.77
N LEU A 120 -46.22 3.18 6.49
CA LEU A 120 -45.57 4.48 6.30
C LEU A 120 -44.82 4.95 7.55
N ARG A 121 -45.38 4.72 8.74
CA ARG A 121 -44.70 5.02 10.02
C ARG A 121 -43.41 4.21 10.24
N LEU A 122 -43.37 2.95 9.78
CA LEU A 122 -42.13 2.16 9.84
C LEU A 122 -41.04 2.75 8.92
N ILE A 123 -41.42 3.18 7.73
CA ILE A 123 -40.54 3.85 6.77
C ILE A 123 -40.05 5.18 7.32
N GLU A 124 -40.92 5.99 7.94
CA GLU A 124 -40.53 7.24 8.59
C GLU A 124 -39.52 7.01 9.72
N LYS A 125 -39.74 5.96 10.52
CA LYS A 125 -38.87 5.64 11.66
C LYS A 125 -37.50 5.12 11.27
N TYR A 126 -37.41 4.26 10.24
CA TYR A 126 -36.15 3.55 9.90
C TYR A 126 -35.58 3.92 8.53
N GLY A 127 -36.28 4.72 7.75
CA GLY A 127 -35.92 5.02 6.36
C GLY A 127 -34.59 5.73 6.19
N MET A 128 -34.32 6.71 7.05
CA MET A 128 -33.04 7.40 7.07
C MET A 128 -31.89 6.44 7.41
N ALA A 129 -32.07 5.59 8.43
CA ALA A 129 -31.07 4.60 8.82
C ALA A 129 -30.79 3.60 7.68
N TYR A 130 -31.84 3.14 6.98
CA TYR A 130 -31.71 2.29 5.80
C TYR A 130 -30.86 2.97 4.70
N ILE A 131 -31.19 4.22 4.34
CA ILE A 131 -30.48 4.98 3.29
C ILE A 131 -29.01 5.16 3.68
N SER A 132 -28.74 5.59 4.91
CA SER A 132 -27.38 5.78 5.41
C SER A 132 -26.57 4.49 5.37
N MET A 133 -27.12 3.37 5.83
CA MET A 133 -26.41 2.08 5.80
C MET A 133 -26.19 1.56 4.39
N ARG A 134 -27.17 1.71 3.49
CA ARG A 134 -26.98 1.40 2.07
C ARG A 134 -25.81 2.18 1.47
N ASP A 135 -25.75 3.48 1.74
CA ASP A 135 -24.73 4.37 1.17
C ASP A 135 -23.34 4.06 1.77
N LEU A 136 -23.27 3.80 3.08
CA LEU A 136 -22.05 3.34 3.76
C LEU A 136 -21.54 2.00 3.21
N LEU A 137 -22.44 1.02 3.01
CA LEU A 137 -22.09 -0.27 2.41
C LEU A 137 -21.57 -0.11 0.98
N LEU A 138 -22.18 0.77 0.18
CA LEU A 138 -21.70 1.06 -1.16
C LEU A 138 -20.30 1.67 -1.14
N GLN A 139 -20.07 2.66 -0.28
CA GLN A 139 -18.76 3.30 -0.13
C GLN A 139 -17.69 2.31 0.35
N ALA A 140 -17.99 1.48 1.35
CA ALA A 140 -17.06 0.46 1.83
C ALA A 140 -16.74 -0.59 0.76
N ARG A 141 -17.71 -0.99 -0.07
CA ARG A 141 -17.45 -1.90 -1.20
C ARG A 141 -16.51 -1.28 -2.23
N ILE A 142 -16.65 0.01 -2.52
CA ILE A 142 -15.72 0.74 -3.40
C ILE A 142 -14.32 0.81 -2.77
N GLN A 143 -14.22 1.14 -1.48
CA GLN A 143 -12.95 1.15 -0.76
C GLN A 143 -12.29 -0.23 -0.71
N MET A 144 -13.07 -1.30 -0.54
CA MET A 144 -12.59 -2.69 -0.56
C MET A 144 -11.92 -3.05 -1.88
N VAL A 145 -12.48 -2.60 -3.02
CA VAL A 145 -11.86 -2.82 -4.33
C VAL A 145 -10.50 -2.12 -4.41
N ASN A 146 -10.41 -0.87 -3.95
CA ASN A 146 -9.15 -0.12 -3.92
C ASN A 146 -8.10 -0.76 -3.00
N LEU A 147 -8.50 -1.21 -1.81
CA LEU A 147 -7.59 -1.91 -0.90
C LEU A 147 -7.09 -3.23 -1.48
N LYS A 148 -7.95 -4.00 -2.16
CA LYS A 148 -7.54 -5.24 -2.84
C LYS A 148 -6.53 -4.99 -3.95
N LEU A 149 -6.67 -3.88 -4.69
CA LEU A 149 -5.67 -3.48 -5.68
C LEU A 149 -4.32 -3.20 -5.01
N ARG A 150 -4.31 -2.36 -3.97
CA ARG A 150 -3.10 -2.03 -3.19
C ARG A 150 -2.47 -3.26 -2.54
N PHE A 151 -3.28 -4.22 -2.10
CA PHE A 151 -2.80 -5.49 -1.57
C PHE A 151 -2.09 -6.32 -2.64
N SER A 152 -2.65 -6.36 -3.86
CA SER A 152 -2.00 -7.02 -4.99
C SER A 152 -0.67 -6.35 -5.33
N GLU A 153 -0.61 -5.02 -5.35
CA GLU A 153 0.61 -4.25 -5.57
C GLU A 153 1.67 -4.55 -4.50
N ALA A 154 1.29 -4.47 -3.22
CA ALA A 154 2.19 -4.77 -2.10
C ALA A 154 2.70 -6.22 -2.13
N LYS A 155 1.85 -7.17 -2.53
CA LYS A 155 2.25 -8.57 -2.70
C LYS A 155 3.26 -8.76 -3.84
N ILE A 156 3.06 -8.06 -4.97
CA ILE A 156 4.01 -8.07 -6.08
C ILE A 156 5.35 -7.50 -5.62
N GLU A 157 5.34 -6.37 -4.91
CA GLU A 157 6.56 -5.73 -4.38
C GLU A 157 7.29 -6.63 -3.38
N LEU A 158 6.56 -7.28 -2.47
CA LEU A 158 7.13 -8.24 -1.53
C LEU A 158 7.81 -9.42 -2.24
N ASN A 159 7.16 -9.99 -3.26
CA ASN A 159 7.73 -11.06 -4.06
C ASN A 159 8.97 -10.59 -4.83
N ALA A 160 8.91 -9.39 -5.40
CA ALA A 160 10.01 -8.75 -6.12
C ALA A 160 11.23 -8.49 -5.21
N SER A 161 10.99 -8.03 -3.97
CA SER A 161 12.05 -7.78 -2.97
C SER A 161 12.81 -9.04 -2.54
N SER A 162 12.26 -10.22 -2.80
CA SER A 162 12.88 -11.52 -2.46
C SER A 162 13.81 -12.07 -3.54
N GLY A 163 13.91 -11.43 -4.71
CA GLY A 163 14.72 -11.94 -5.83
C GLY A 163 15.30 -10.91 -6.80
N LEU A 164 14.99 -9.61 -6.66
CA LEU A 164 15.56 -8.56 -7.51
C LEU A 164 16.80 -7.93 -6.86
N THR A 165 17.90 -7.91 -7.62
CA THR A 165 19.08 -7.08 -7.32
C THR A 165 18.71 -5.61 -7.43
N HIS A 166 19.02 -4.81 -6.40
CA HIS A 166 18.76 -3.37 -6.38
C HIS A 166 19.95 -2.52 -6.89
N LYS A 167 21.08 -3.18 -7.14
CA LYS A 167 22.32 -2.61 -7.66
C LYS A 167 22.47 -2.86 -9.16
N TYR A 168 22.35 -1.80 -9.97
CA TYR A 168 22.89 -1.85 -11.33
C TYR A 168 24.36 -1.41 -11.27
N ILE A 169 25.28 -2.37 -11.45
CA ILE A 169 26.70 -2.05 -11.62
C ILE A 169 26.89 -1.46 -13.01
N ILE A 170 27.19 -0.17 -13.07
CA ILE A 170 27.55 0.52 -14.31
C ILE A 170 29.00 0.21 -14.66
N ASP A 171 29.89 0.23 -13.67
CA ASP A 171 31.31 -0.13 -13.82
C ASP A 171 31.72 -0.99 -12.62
N GLU A 172 32.41 -2.11 -12.86
CA GLU A 172 33.02 -2.93 -11.81
C GLU A 172 34.37 -2.33 -11.37
N ALA A 173 34.72 -2.48 -10.09
CA ALA A 173 36.00 -1.99 -9.60
C ALA A 173 37.11 -2.85 -10.18
N THR A 174 37.90 -2.27 -11.10
CA THR A 174 39.07 -2.92 -11.71
C THR A 174 40.39 -2.39 -11.11
N PRO A 175 41.41 -3.24 -10.94
CA PRO A 175 42.76 -2.81 -10.54
C PRO A 175 43.26 -1.62 -11.37
N ALA A 176 43.77 -0.56 -10.75
CA ALA A 176 44.17 0.63 -11.49
C ALA A 176 45.48 0.38 -12.22
N ASP A 177 45.52 0.85 -13.46
CA ASP A 177 46.72 0.80 -14.30
C ASP A 177 47.75 1.89 -13.94
N LYS A 178 47.34 2.94 -13.20
CA LYS A 178 48.22 4.06 -12.82
C LYS A 178 47.99 4.51 -11.38
N LYS A 179 49.09 4.84 -10.68
CA LYS A 179 49.07 5.45 -9.34
C LYS A 179 48.41 6.83 -9.40
N ALA A 180 47.54 7.16 -8.44
CA ALA A 180 46.74 8.38 -8.54
C ALA A 180 47.45 9.68 -8.13
N TYR A 181 48.54 9.67 -7.32
CA TYR A 181 49.58 10.74 -7.12
C TYR A 181 50.24 10.66 -5.72
N PRO A 182 51.49 11.18 -5.52
CA PRO A 182 52.76 10.78 -6.12
C PRO A 182 53.47 9.64 -5.33
N LYS A 183 54.60 9.17 -5.89
CA LYS A 183 55.42 7.99 -5.55
C LYS A 183 55.56 7.64 -4.06
N ASN A 184 54.59 6.95 -3.48
CA ASN A 184 54.79 5.73 -2.68
C ASN A 184 53.41 5.25 -2.23
N ARG A 185 53.11 3.99 -2.60
CA ARG A 185 51.91 3.24 -2.24
C ARG A 185 50.59 3.64 -2.96
N LEU A 186 49.85 2.59 -3.35
CA LEU A 186 48.42 2.51 -3.68
C LEU A 186 47.93 2.66 -5.15
N LEU A 187 47.05 1.74 -5.58
CA LEU A 187 46.38 1.67 -6.89
C LEU A 187 44.85 1.56 -6.70
N TYR A 188 44.05 2.18 -7.57
CA TYR A 188 42.59 2.38 -7.43
C TYR A 188 41.74 1.35 -8.15
N SER A 189 40.43 1.41 -7.95
CA SER A 189 39.44 0.68 -8.75
C SER A 189 38.12 1.43 -8.67
N ASN A 190 37.39 1.54 -9.78
CA ASN A 190 36.17 2.37 -9.86
C ASN A 190 34.93 1.51 -10.00
N LEU A 191 34.02 1.58 -9.03
CA LEU A 191 32.70 1.00 -9.14
C LEU A 191 31.64 2.09 -9.21
N ARG A 192 30.75 2.04 -10.21
CA ARG A 192 29.64 2.99 -10.37
C ARG A 192 28.32 2.26 -10.21
N LEU A 193 27.47 2.70 -9.29
CA LEU A 193 26.17 2.06 -8.99
C LEU A 193 25.00 2.99 -9.20
N GLU A 194 23.93 2.50 -9.83
CA GLU A 194 22.62 3.17 -9.89
C GLU A 194 21.59 2.51 -8.96
N HIS A 195 20.67 3.33 -8.44
CA HIS A 195 19.52 2.92 -7.65
C HIS A 195 18.28 2.92 -8.56
N LEU A 196 17.59 1.79 -8.65
CA LEU A 196 16.26 1.73 -9.28
C LEU A 196 15.22 2.30 -8.31
N SER A 197 14.51 3.32 -8.77
CA SER A 197 13.35 3.94 -8.11
C SER A 197 12.11 3.07 -8.19
#